data_AF-G9L3Y0-F1
#
_entry.id   AF-G9L3Y0-F1
#
_cell.length_a   1.000
_cell.length_b   1.000
_cell.length_c   1.000
_cell.angle_alpha   90.00
_cell.angle_beta   90.00
_cell.angle_gamma   90.00
#
_symmetry.space_group_name_H-M   'P 1'
#
loop_
_entity.id
_entity.type
_entity.pdbx_description
1 polymer ?
#
loop_
_entity_poly.entity_id
_entity_poly.type
_entity_poly.pdbx_seq_one_letter_code
_entity_poly.pdbx_strand_id
1 'polypeptide(L)'
;DSYLKSANSWLAEKKDIAERLLKNTSAKTENVKGFFGGLETKLKGPLARKQEEEENKPKEKPQKTVTACSPEEERKGEKIYLYTHLKQQPIWHTLRFWNAAFFDAVHSERRKRSPTTREKWCHMTQEERNDSLRFNENITFGQLGTFTHNMLAFGLSKKLCNDFLKKQAVIGNLDE
;
A
#
# COMPACT_ATOMS: atom_id res chain seq x y z
N ASP A 1 -3.35 -3.92 43.86
CA ASP A 1 -4.49 -4.54 43.15
C ASP A 1 -5.60 -3.63 42.60
N SER A 2 -5.62 -2.31 42.82
CA SER A 2 -6.64 -1.47 42.14
C SER A 2 -6.30 -1.15 40.67
N TYR A 3 -5.01 -1.07 40.34
CA TYR A 3 -4.54 -0.70 39.00
C TYR A 3 -4.83 -1.77 37.93
N LEU A 4 -4.64 -3.05 38.29
CA LEU A 4 -4.95 -4.18 37.42
C LEU A 4 -6.46 -4.31 37.13
N LYS A 5 -7.32 -4.02 38.12
CA LYS A 5 -8.78 -4.00 37.93
C LYS A 5 -9.22 -2.86 37.02
N SER A 6 -8.61 -1.68 37.15
CA SER A 6 -8.92 -0.52 36.30
C SER A 6 -8.49 -0.75 34.84
N ALA A 7 -7.30 -1.32 34.61
CA ALA A 7 -6.82 -1.65 33.27
C ALA A 7 -7.71 -2.70 32.56
N ASN A 8 -8.17 -3.71 33.29
CA ASN A 8 -9.08 -4.72 32.74
C ASN A 8 -10.47 -4.14 32.41
N SER A 9 -10.98 -3.20 33.21
CA SER A 9 -12.24 -2.50 32.92
C SER A 9 -12.13 -1.64 31.66
N TRP A 10 -11.01 -0.92 31.50
CA TRP A 10 -10.77 -0.07 30.33
C TRP A 10 -10.67 -0.88 29.03
N LEU A 11 -10.01 -2.04 29.07
CA LEU A 11 -9.92 -2.94 27.92
C LEU A 11 -11.26 -3.58 27.57
N ALA A 12 -12.09 -3.90 28.56
CA ALA A 12 -13.43 -4.44 28.34
C ALA A 12 -14.35 -3.43 27.64
N GLU A 13 -14.31 -2.16 28.07
CA GLU A 13 -15.08 -1.08 27.44
C GLU A 13 -14.63 -0.82 26.00
N LYS A 14 -13.31 -0.82 25.74
CA LYS A 14 -12.78 -0.64 24.38
C LYS A 14 -13.10 -1.82 23.46
N LYS A 15 -13.18 -3.04 23.99
CA LYS A 15 -13.56 -4.24 23.24
C LYS A 15 -15.01 -4.17 22.76
N ASP A 16 -15.94 -3.70 23.60
CA ASP A 16 -17.36 -3.55 23.24
C ASP A 16 -17.57 -2.51 22.12
N ILE A 17 -16.81 -1.40 22.17
CA ILE A 17 -16.83 -0.37 21.12
C ILE A 17 -16.33 -0.94 19.79
N ALA A 18 -15.22 -1.70 19.81
CA ALA A 18 -14.69 -2.35 18.61
C ALA A 18 -15.69 -3.38 18.04
N GLU A 19 -16.36 -4.14 18.89
CA GLU A 19 -17.36 -5.12 18.48
C GLU A 19 -18.60 -4.46 17.86
N ARG A 20 -19.07 -3.32 18.41
CA ARG A 20 -20.16 -2.53 17.81
C ARG A 20 -19.76 -1.92 16.47
N LEU A 21 -18.52 -1.47 16.30
CA LEU A 21 -18.02 -0.95 15.03
C LEU A 21 -17.94 -2.04 13.95
N LEU A 22 -17.48 -3.25 14.31
CA LEU A 22 -17.43 -4.40 13.42
C LEU A 22 -18.84 -4.87 13.00
N LYS A 23 -19.78 -4.95 13.95
CA LYS A 23 -21.17 -5.37 13.69
C LYS A 23 -21.92 -4.39 12.77
N ASN A 24 -21.68 -3.09 12.88
CA ASN A 24 -22.27 -2.08 12.00
C ASN A 24 -21.61 -2.01 10.60
N THR A 25 -20.32 -2.37 10.49
CA THR A 25 -19.61 -2.40 9.20
C THR A 25 -20.02 -3.60 8.36
N SER A 26 -20.31 -4.74 8.99
CA SER A 26 -20.71 -5.97 8.29
C SER A 26 -22.06 -5.88 7.56
N ALA A 27 -22.93 -4.93 7.93
CA ALA A 27 -24.23 -4.76 7.28
C ALA A 27 -24.17 -3.89 6.01
N LYS A 28 -23.00 -3.33 5.64
CA LYS A 28 -22.88 -2.43 4.48
C LYS A 28 -21.52 -2.51 3.78
N THR A 29 -21.14 -3.67 3.24
CA THR A 29 -20.02 -3.77 2.30
C THR A 29 -20.23 -4.84 1.22
N GLU A 30 -21.17 -4.60 0.30
CA GLU A 30 -20.99 -4.99 -1.11
C GLU A 30 -20.23 -3.87 -1.83
N ASN A 31 -18.92 -3.71 -1.56
CA ASN A 31 -17.99 -3.05 -2.48
C ASN A 31 -16.54 -3.24 -2.01
N VAL A 32 -15.88 -4.33 -2.42
CA VAL A 32 -14.43 -4.43 -2.28
C VAL A 32 -13.79 -3.66 -3.43
N LYS A 33 -13.57 -2.37 -3.23
CA LYS A 33 -12.69 -1.54 -4.08
C LYS A 33 -11.98 -0.50 -3.22
N GLY A 34 -10.98 -0.96 -2.46
CA GLY A 34 -10.30 -0.09 -1.50
C GLY A 34 -8.86 -0.45 -1.15
N PHE A 35 -8.18 -1.33 -1.91
CA PHE A 35 -6.81 -1.77 -1.54
C PHE A 35 -5.68 -1.19 -2.42
N PHE A 36 -5.96 -0.25 -3.34
CA PHE A 36 -4.95 0.42 -4.17
C PHE A 36 -4.99 1.95 -4.03
N GLY A 37 -5.04 2.46 -2.79
CA GLY A 37 -5.15 3.89 -2.51
C GLY A 37 -3.84 4.60 -2.13
N GLY A 38 -2.69 4.17 -2.68
CA GLY A 38 -1.37 4.57 -2.17
C GLY A 38 -0.34 5.05 -3.19
N LEU A 39 -0.69 5.31 -4.45
CA LEU A 39 0.29 5.74 -5.46
C LEU A 39 -0.32 6.60 -6.56
N GLU A 40 -0.68 7.85 -6.28
CA GLU A 40 -0.86 8.86 -7.33
C GLU A 40 -0.34 10.20 -6.78
N THR A 41 0.97 10.40 -6.90
CA THR A 41 1.64 11.68 -6.69
C THR A 41 1.40 12.60 -7.89
N LYS A 42 0.94 13.83 -7.61
CA LYS A 42 1.24 15.09 -8.33
C LYS A 42 1.24 15.01 -9.86
N LEU A 43 0.19 15.51 -10.50
CA LEU A 43 0.30 16.23 -11.78
C LEU A 43 -0.92 17.15 -11.98
N LYS A 44 -0.64 18.33 -12.55
CA LYS A 44 -1.53 19.41 -13.04
C LYS A 44 -1.97 20.49 -12.05
N GLY A 45 -1.27 21.64 -12.12
CA GLY A 45 -1.92 22.96 -12.16
C GLY A 45 -2.03 23.45 -13.63
N PRO A 46 -2.36 24.73 -13.88
CA PRO A 46 -3.59 25.42 -13.48
C PRO A 46 -4.31 26.00 -14.71
N LEU A 47 -5.65 26.18 -14.66
CA LEU A 47 -6.33 27.12 -15.55
C LEU A 47 -7.45 27.83 -14.81
N ALA A 48 -7.25 29.13 -14.60
CA ALA A 48 -8.24 30.07 -14.12
C ALA A 48 -9.24 30.41 -15.24
N ARG A 49 -10.53 30.46 -14.92
CA ARG A 49 -11.44 31.49 -15.48
C ARG A 49 -12.66 31.70 -14.59
N LYS A 50 -13.00 32.98 -14.46
CA LYS A 50 -13.93 33.63 -13.51
C LYS A 50 -15.38 33.15 -13.60
N GLN A 51 -16.10 33.24 -12.47
CA GLN A 51 -17.55 33.17 -12.37
C GLN A 51 -18.03 34.40 -11.58
N GLU A 52 -18.88 35.22 -12.20
CA GLU A 52 -19.64 36.34 -11.60
C GLU A 52 -21.13 36.10 -11.87
N GLU A 53 -21.95 36.48 -10.86
CA GLU A 53 -23.41 36.81 -10.81
C GLU A 53 -24.44 35.86 -11.46
N GLU A 54 -25.34 35.19 -10.74
CA GLU A 54 -26.50 35.63 -9.92
C GLU A 54 -27.78 35.96 -10.74
N GLU A 55 -28.82 35.16 -10.46
CA GLU A 55 -30.29 35.38 -10.57
C GLU A 55 -31.02 35.63 -11.92
N ASN A 56 -31.98 34.73 -12.26
CA ASN A 56 -33.44 34.92 -12.05
C ASN A 56 -34.35 34.11 -13.05
N LYS A 57 -35.00 33.06 -12.51
CA LYS A 57 -36.32 32.43 -12.79
C LYS A 57 -36.85 32.00 -14.21
N PRO A 58 -37.84 31.07 -14.25
CA PRO A 58 -37.97 30.01 -15.27
C PRO A 58 -39.19 30.18 -16.20
N LYS A 59 -39.24 29.42 -17.32
CA LYS A 59 -40.50 29.05 -18.01
C LYS A 59 -40.36 27.87 -18.99
N GLU A 60 -41.24 26.88 -18.76
CA GLU A 60 -42.02 26.06 -19.72
C GLU A 60 -41.35 25.16 -20.79
N LYS A 61 -41.68 23.86 -20.70
CA LYS A 61 -41.61 22.79 -21.73
C LYS A 61 -42.63 23.07 -22.86
N PRO A 62 -42.50 22.56 -24.13
CA PRO A 62 -42.40 21.11 -24.40
C PRO A 62 -41.64 20.62 -25.67
N GLN A 63 -41.18 19.36 -25.56
CA GLN A 63 -40.98 18.29 -26.55
C GLN A 63 -40.59 18.61 -28.01
N LYS A 64 -39.43 18.09 -28.43
CA LYS A 64 -39.26 17.41 -29.74
C LYS A 64 -38.23 16.28 -29.67
N THR A 65 -38.67 15.13 -30.13
CA THR A 65 -37.97 13.88 -30.39
C THR A 65 -36.78 14.05 -31.34
N VAL A 66 -35.58 13.63 -30.92
CA VAL A 66 -34.61 12.97 -31.80
C VAL A 66 -33.87 11.92 -30.97
N THR A 67 -34.19 10.65 -31.22
CA THR A 67 -33.35 9.52 -30.87
C THR A 67 -32.04 9.66 -31.63
N ALA A 68 -31.07 10.38 -31.07
CA ALA A 68 -29.69 10.27 -31.48
C ALA A 68 -29.14 9.02 -30.81
N CYS A 69 -29.25 7.90 -31.50
CA CYS A 69 -28.45 6.72 -31.22
C CYS A 69 -26.99 7.19 -31.27
N SER A 70 -26.34 7.33 -30.12
CA SER A 70 -24.92 7.69 -30.08
C SER A 70 -24.13 6.53 -30.69
N PRO A 71 -23.39 6.72 -31.80
CA PRO A 71 -22.47 5.72 -32.30
C PRO A 71 -21.16 5.85 -31.53
N GLU A 72 -21.22 5.71 -30.21
CA GLU A 72 -20.07 5.51 -29.34
C GLU A 72 -20.14 4.13 -28.71
N GLU A 73 -20.53 3.13 -29.49
CA GLU A 73 -19.81 1.85 -29.38
C GLU A 73 -18.44 2.07 -30.02
N GLU A 74 -17.60 2.87 -29.34
CA GLU A 74 -16.16 2.75 -29.44
C GLU A 74 -15.88 1.26 -29.38
N ARG A 75 -15.29 0.72 -30.45
CA ARG A 75 -14.90 -0.68 -30.59
C ARG A 75 -14.39 -1.13 -29.24
N LYS A 76 -15.21 -1.89 -28.48
CA LYS A 76 -14.82 -2.41 -27.17
C LYS A 76 -13.77 -3.48 -27.47
N GLY A 77 -12.55 -3.03 -27.72
CA GLY A 77 -11.38 -3.86 -27.82
C GLY A 77 -11.29 -4.69 -26.56
N GLU A 78 -10.76 -5.89 -26.72
CA GLU A 78 -10.56 -6.80 -25.60
C GLU A 78 -9.75 -6.08 -24.51
N LYS A 79 -10.32 -5.96 -23.31
CA LYS A 79 -9.62 -5.38 -22.16
C LYS A 79 -8.74 -6.45 -21.56
N ILE A 80 -7.45 -6.40 -21.86
CA ILE A 80 -6.47 -7.32 -21.31
C ILE A 80 -5.80 -6.68 -20.09
N TYR A 81 -5.66 -7.43 -19.00
CA TYR A 81 -4.92 -6.98 -17.83
C TYR A 81 -3.46 -6.70 -18.16
N LEU A 82 -2.92 -5.57 -17.69
CA LEU A 82 -1.52 -5.20 -17.90
C LEU A 82 -0.54 -6.30 -17.43
N TYR A 83 -0.88 -6.98 -16.33
CA TYR A 83 -0.13 -8.11 -15.80
C TYR A 83 0.12 -9.21 -16.84
N THR A 84 -0.81 -9.47 -17.75
CA THR A 84 -0.70 -10.50 -18.79
C THR A 84 0.55 -10.31 -19.65
N HIS A 85 0.88 -9.05 -19.96
CA HIS A 85 2.06 -8.69 -20.75
C HIS A 85 3.29 -8.42 -19.88
N LEU A 86 3.10 -7.82 -18.71
CA LEU A 86 4.21 -7.51 -17.82
C LEU A 86 4.88 -8.77 -17.31
N LYS A 87 4.16 -9.81 -16.90
CA LYS A 87 4.76 -11.01 -16.29
C LYS A 87 5.78 -11.72 -17.19
N GLN A 88 5.71 -11.52 -18.50
CA GLN A 88 6.60 -12.13 -19.48
C GLN A 88 7.92 -11.37 -19.68
N GLN A 89 8.08 -10.19 -19.08
CA GLN A 89 9.28 -9.39 -19.30
C GLN A 89 10.52 -10.08 -18.69
N PRO A 90 11.64 -10.12 -19.43
CA PRO A 90 12.85 -10.83 -18.98
C PRO A 90 13.48 -10.20 -17.73
N ILE A 91 13.20 -8.94 -17.45
CA ILE A 91 13.71 -8.22 -16.28
C ILE A 91 13.35 -8.94 -14.97
N TRP A 92 12.19 -9.59 -14.92
CA TRP A 92 11.73 -10.31 -13.73
C TRP A 92 12.53 -11.59 -13.49
N HIS A 93 13.23 -12.14 -14.48
CA HIS A 93 14.09 -13.31 -14.29
C HIS A 93 15.51 -12.94 -13.84
N THR A 94 15.80 -11.65 -13.67
CA THR A 94 17.14 -11.20 -13.29
C THR A 94 17.25 -10.93 -11.80
N LEU A 95 18.25 -11.55 -11.15
CA LEU A 95 18.52 -11.31 -9.73
C LEU A 95 18.94 -9.84 -9.47
N ARG A 96 19.50 -9.17 -10.47
CA ARG A 96 19.85 -7.74 -10.39
C ARG A 96 18.62 -6.88 -10.09
N PHE A 97 17.51 -7.14 -10.77
CA PHE A 97 16.26 -6.44 -10.53
C PHE A 97 15.78 -6.66 -9.09
N TRP A 98 15.65 -7.93 -8.67
CA TRP A 98 15.14 -8.25 -7.34
C TRP A 98 16.01 -7.72 -6.21
N ASN A 99 17.33 -7.76 -6.35
CA ASN A 99 18.23 -7.14 -5.36
C ASN A 99 18.02 -5.63 -5.27
N ALA A 100 17.94 -4.93 -6.41
CA ALA A 100 17.73 -3.48 -6.43
C ALA A 100 16.38 -3.10 -5.83
N ALA A 101 15.30 -3.77 -6.25
CA ALA A 101 13.96 -3.53 -5.75
C ALA A 101 13.83 -3.87 -4.26
N PHE A 102 14.47 -4.95 -3.79
CA PHE A 102 14.47 -5.32 -2.37
C PHE A 102 15.17 -4.26 -1.52
N PHE A 103 16.36 -3.82 -1.95
CA PHE A 103 17.07 -2.77 -1.22
C PHE A 103 16.26 -1.47 -1.21
N ASP A 104 15.65 -1.08 -2.33
CA ASP A 104 14.81 0.12 -2.37
C ASP A 104 13.62 0.00 -1.40
N ALA A 105 12.94 -1.15 -1.36
CA ALA A 105 11.83 -1.40 -0.44
C ALA A 105 12.25 -1.33 1.04
N VAL A 106 13.37 -1.99 1.41
CA VAL A 106 13.91 -1.96 2.78
C VAL A 106 14.32 -0.53 3.17
N HIS A 107 15.01 0.19 2.30
CA HIS A 107 15.44 1.57 2.60
C HIS A 107 14.26 2.54 2.68
N SER A 108 13.24 2.36 1.85
CA SER A 108 12.00 3.14 1.89
C SER A 108 11.29 2.95 3.24
N GLU A 109 11.13 1.71 3.70
CA GLU A 109 10.54 1.41 5.01
C GLU A 109 11.34 1.99 6.19
N ARG A 110 12.68 1.88 6.16
CA ARG A 110 13.55 2.47 7.20
C ARG A 110 13.42 3.99 7.23
N ARG A 111 13.39 4.65 6.07
CA ARG A 111 13.28 6.12 5.96
C ARG A 111 11.96 6.65 6.51
N LYS A 112 10.84 5.92 6.34
CA LYS A 112 9.52 6.34 6.83
C LYS A 112 9.42 6.40 8.35
N ARG A 113 10.15 5.53 9.08
CA ARG A 113 9.97 5.38 10.53
C ARG A 113 10.99 6.11 11.40
N SER A 114 12.13 6.52 10.85
CA SER A 114 12.93 7.68 11.26
C SER A 114 14.27 7.67 10.52
N PRO A 115 14.73 8.78 9.93
CA PRO A 115 16.13 8.92 9.58
C PRO A 115 16.88 9.11 10.89
N THR A 116 17.43 8.02 11.43
CA THR A 116 18.32 8.11 12.57
C THR A 116 19.61 8.78 12.11
N THR A 117 19.65 10.11 12.21
CA THR A 117 20.86 10.88 11.94
C THR A 117 21.92 10.52 12.97
N ARG A 118 23.20 10.61 12.58
CA ARG A 118 24.35 10.29 13.44
C ARG A 118 24.28 10.99 14.80
N GLU A 119 23.76 12.22 14.83
CA GLU A 119 23.54 13.01 16.04
C GLU A 119 22.49 12.40 16.99
N LYS A 120 21.37 11.87 16.46
CA LYS A 120 20.38 11.17 17.28
C LYS A 120 20.97 9.92 17.94
N TRP A 121 21.87 9.21 17.26
CA TRP A 121 22.44 7.96 17.76
C TRP A 121 23.30 8.11 19.03
N CYS A 122 24.02 9.24 19.15
CA CYS A 122 24.86 9.54 20.32
C CYS A 122 24.03 9.83 21.57
N HIS A 123 22.79 10.30 21.42
CA HIS A 123 21.88 10.61 22.53
C HIS A 123 20.90 9.48 22.85
N MET A 124 20.82 8.44 22.01
CA MET A 124 19.94 7.29 22.26
C MET A 124 20.41 6.48 23.46
N THR A 125 19.47 5.97 24.24
CA THR A 125 19.77 4.97 25.27
C THR A 125 20.11 3.63 24.63
N GLN A 126 20.66 2.69 25.41
CA GLN A 126 20.97 1.37 24.88
C GLN A 126 19.69 0.61 24.49
N GLU A 127 18.61 0.79 25.25
CA GLU A 127 17.29 0.24 24.97
C GLU A 127 16.76 0.75 23.62
N GLU A 128 16.82 2.05 23.38
CA GLU A 128 16.37 2.64 22.11
C GLU A 128 17.20 2.14 20.92
N ARG A 129 18.51 1.92 21.10
CA ARG A 129 19.36 1.31 20.06
C ARG A 129 18.94 -0.12 19.77
N ASN A 130 18.71 -0.92 20.80
CA ASN A 130 18.28 -2.31 20.67
C ASN A 130 16.91 -2.40 19.97
N ASP A 131 15.98 -1.52 20.33
CA ASP A 131 14.67 -1.44 19.67
C ASP A 131 14.81 -1.05 18.20
N SER A 132 15.71 -0.11 17.88
CA SER A 132 15.99 0.25 16.49
C SER A 132 16.59 -0.91 15.69
N LEU A 133 17.44 -1.74 16.30
CA LEU A 133 18.01 -2.94 15.67
C LEU A 133 16.91 -3.97 15.38
N ARG A 134 16.12 -4.35 16.39
CA ARG A 134 14.98 -5.26 16.24
C ARG A 134 13.99 -4.76 15.19
N PHE A 135 13.77 -3.45 15.16
CA PHE A 135 12.91 -2.83 14.17
C PHE A 135 13.46 -2.98 12.74
N ASN A 136 14.76 -2.79 12.54
CA ASN A 136 15.42 -2.98 11.25
C ASN A 136 15.41 -4.45 10.79
N GLU A 137 15.59 -5.39 11.71
CA GLU A 137 15.46 -6.83 11.46
C GLU A 137 14.04 -7.16 11.00
N ASN A 138 13.02 -6.69 11.72
CA ASN A 138 11.62 -6.90 11.38
C ASN A 138 11.25 -6.36 9.99
N ILE A 139 11.75 -5.19 9.60
CA ILE A 139 11.57 -4.69 8.23
C ILE A 139 12.17 -5.67 7.23
N THR A 140 13.42 -6.06 7.45
CA THR A 140 14.17 -6.91 6.52
C THR A 140 13.49 -8.25 6.36
N PHE A 141 13.06 -8.87 7.47
CA PHE A 141 12.30 -10.11 7.49
C PHE A 141 10.97 -9.99 6.73
N GLY A 142 10.19 -8.93 7.00
CA GLY A 142 8.92 -8.70 6.33
C GLY A 142 9.08 -8.53 4.82
N GLN A 143 10.05 -7.72 4.38
CA GLN A 143 10.35 -7.53 2.96
C GLN A 143 10.84 -8.82 2.31
N LEU A 144 11.66 -9.62 3.01
CA LEU A 144 12.14 -10.90 2.50
C LEU A 144 11.01 -11.88 2.22
N GLY A 145 10.04 -11.98 3.13
CA GLY A 145 8.84 -12.79 2.92
C GLY A 145 8.07 -12.36 1.67
N THR A 146 7.80 -11.06 1.54
CA THR A 146 7.10 -10.49 0.37
C THR A 146 7.85 -10.75 -0.94
N PHE A 147 9.16 -10.48 -0.99
CA PHE A 147 9.95 -10.64 -2.20
C PHE A 147 10.12 -12.10 -2.60
N THR A 148 10.34 -13.00 -1.64
CA THR A 148 10.47 -14.44 -1.92
C THR A 148 9.16 -15.01 -2.48
N HIS A 149 8.02 -14.60 -1.92
CA HIS A 149 6.70 -14.97 -2.44
C HIS A 149 6.50 -14.44 -3.86
N ASN A 150 6.80 -13.17 -4.11
CA ASN A 150 6.65 -12.55 -5.42
C ASN A 150 7.55 -13.22 -6.47
N MET A 151 8.81 -13.50 -6.15
CA MET A 151 9.73 -14.21 -7.05
C MET A 151 9.17 -15.57 -7.48
N LEU A 152 8.59 -16.33 -6.55
CA LEU A 152 7.91 -17.59 -6.87
C LEU A 152 6.69 -17.38 -7.76
N ALA A 153 5.87 -16.35 -7.50
CA ALA A 153 4.71 -16.01 -8.34
C ALA A 153 5.10 -15.60 -9.77
N PHE A 154 6.27 -14.99 -9.96
CA PHE A 154 6.86 -14.69 -11.26
C PHE A 154 7.60 -15.88 -11.91
N GLY A 155 7.51 -17.07 -11.31
CA GLY A 155 8.02 -18.32 -11.90
C GLY A 155 9.51 -18.54 -11.72
N LEU A 156 10.17 -17.85 -10.79
CA LEU A 156 11.58 -18.13 -10.49
C LEU A 156 11.71 -19.48 -9.79
N SER A 157 12.84 -20.15 -10.05
CA SER A 157 13.07 -21.47 -9.47
C SER A 157 13.22 -21.39 -7.94
N LYS A 158 12.77 -22.44 -7.24
CA LYS A 158 12.95 -22.55 -5.79
C LYS A 158 14.40 -22.39 -5.35
N LYS A 159 15.35 -22.86 -6.18
CA LYS A 159 16.78 -22.69 -5.92
C LYS A 159 17.15 -21.21 -5.90
N LEU A 160 16.79 -20.44 -6.93
CA LEU A 160 17.08 -19.00 -7.00
C LEU A 160 16.41 -18.22 -5.87
N CYS A 161 15.17 -18.56 -5.51
CA CYS A 161 14.48 -17.93 -4.39
C CYS A 161 15.17 -18.22 -3.05
N ASN A 162 15.64 -19.45 -2.83
CA ASN A 162 16.41 -19.81 -1.64
C ASN A 162 17.78 -19.12 -1.58
N ASP A 163 18.50 -19.06 -2.71
CA ASP A 163 19.79 -18.38 -2.79
C ASP A 163 19.63 -16.88 -2.49
N PHE A 164 18.58 -16.26 -3.01
CA PHE A 164 18.20 -14.87 -2.68
C PHE A 164 17.88 -14.72 -1.19
N LEU A 165 16.98 -15.55 -0.65
CA LEU A 165 16.56 -15.49 0.75
C LEU A 165 17.75 -15.60 1.71
N LYS A 166 18.60 -16.62 1.54
CA LYS A 166 19.80 -16.83 2.36
C LYS A 166 20.74 -15.64 2.30
N LYS A 167 21.04 -15.16 1.09
CA LYS A 167 21.95 -14.02 0.90
C LYS A 167 21.43 -12.77 1.60
N GLN A 168 20.14 -12.46 1.43
CA GLN A 168 19.57 -11.25 2.01
C GLN A 168 19.32 -11.38 3.52
N ALA A 169 19.07 -12.58 4.05
CA ALA A 169 18.99 -12.82 5.49
C ALA A 169 20.34 -12.51 6.17
N VAL A 170 21.45 -12.99 5.59
CA VAL A 170 22.81 -12.69 6.07
C VAL A 170 23.11 -11.19 5.99
N ILE A 171 22.82 -10.52 4.87
CA ILE A 171 23.03 -9.06 4.72
C ILE A 171 22.14 -8.28 5.70
N GLY A 172 20.95 -8.79 5.98
CA GLY A 172 19.98 -8.21 6.91
C GLY A 172 20.28 -8.46 8.38
N ASN A 173 21.35 -9.21 8.69
CA ASN A 173 21.68 -9.68 10.03
C ASN A 173 20.48 -10.33 10.74
N LEU A 174 19.72 -11.13 10.00
CA LEU A 174 18.69 -11.97 10.58
C LEU A 174 19.39 -13.23 11.11
N ASP A 175 19.30 -13.46 12.41
CA ASP A 175 19.78 -14.69 13.03
C ASP A 175 19.07 -15.91 12.39
N GLU A 176 19.82 -17.01 12.25
CA GLU A 176 19.36 -18.25 11.57
C GLU A 176 18.35 -19.06 12.39
#